data_AF-A0A847IZ30-F1
#
_entry.id   AF-A0A847IZ30-F1
#
_cell.length_a   1.000
_cell.length_b   1.000
_cell.length_c   1.000
_cell.angle_alpha   90.00
_cell.angle_beta   90.00
_cell.angle_gamma   90.00
#
_symmetry.space_group_name_H-M   'P 1'
#
loop_
_entity.id
_entity.type
_entity.pdbx_description
1 polymer ?
#
loop_
_entity_poly.entity_id
_entity_poly.type
_entity_poly.pdbx_seq_one_letter_code
_entity_poly.pdbx_strand_id
1 'polypeptide(L)'
;MTSTDTIVEFKIVVPGMFSTVIDTFNRVQVTGHTRMDSVGYPEIPIISYLVAIPTCDSVIMNIELFDSIKYSNVNIYSAPELIPDTTVEGNIALIEQFAYNCTVYETDAWFPGTVAETIDKGAIRAQDVIRVLFYPIQFNPVKKEIWAYSQAKVTLTFMNASGSIQKNVGIFNEVVGNTLINYNSNGLNASVSCGAGLTDTGFVYRDSLLVGQKIGNKCDYLIVTPDEFFYNEDILNLAIHRSGFNGFDVAIITTSTINGSLLRYIDLNYIEGSYWILEGRIVERIGNTTVYMLPEPVYVIDIYEGGPFRCYYDDSFGLYNPTPTIPCDYTTNINSELSMSLQVFPNPFNDFMTVACSESNCLTVIYDTRGLLR
;
A
#
# COMPACT_ATOMS: atom_id res chain seq x y z
N MET A 1 33.15 21.02 7.77
CA MET A 1 32.39 19.92 8.41
C MET A 1 33.37 18.79 8.66
N THR A 2 33.29 18.14 9.82
CA THR A 2 34.05 16.94 10.17
C THR A 2 33.05 15.80 10.30
N SER A 3 33.34 14.63 9.70
CA SER A 3 32.47 13.46 9.79
C SER A 3 33.31 12.20 9.81
N THR A 4 33.35 11.53 10.96
CA THR A 4 34.05 10.26 11.18
C THR A 4 33.10 9.24 11.81
N ASP A 5 33.55 8.00 11.96
CA ASP A 5 32.79 6.93 12.61
C ASP A 5 32.60 7.14 14.13
N THR A 6 33.17 8.19 14.73
CA THR A 6 33.06 8.48 16.17
C THR A 6 32.51 9.87 16.48
N ILE A 7 32.65 10.82 15.54
CA ILE A 7 32.24 12.20 15.74
C ILE A 7 31.77 12.85 14.44
N VAL A 8 30.72 13.66 14.53
CA VAL A 8 30.28 14.56 13.47
C VAL A 8 30.22 15.98 14.00
N GLU A 9 30.85 16.92 13.29
CA GLU A 9 30.83 18.33 13.61
C GLU A 9 30.46 19.19 12.40
N PHE A 10 29.50 20.08 12.58
CA PHE A 10 29.10 21.01 11.54
C PHE A 10 28.64 22.35 12.11
N LYS A 11 28.70 23.36 11.25
CA LYS A 11 28.30 24.72 11.58
C LYS A 11 26.94 24.99 10.95
N ILE A 12 26.03 25.55 11.76
CA ILE A 12 24.75 26.06 11.32
C ILE A 12 24.89 27.57 11.12
N VAL A 13 24.45 28.05 9.97
CA VAL A 13 24.36 29.48 9.65
C VAL A 13 22.91 29.78 9.32
N VAL A 14 22.30 30.68 10.09
CA VAL A 14 20.93 31.10 9.84
C VAL A 14 20.95 32.09 8.67
N PRO A 15 20.26 31.80 7.55
CA PRO A 15 20.35 32.61 6.31
C PRO A 15 19.72 34.00 6.43
N GLY A 16 19.11 34.31 7.57
CA GLY A 16 18.28 35.49 7.81
C GLY A 16 16.87 35.09 8.21
N MET A 17 16.11 36.07 8.68
CA MET A 17 14.74 35.89 9.16
C MET A 17 13.84 37.00 8.61
N PHE A 18 12.64 36.62 8.21
CA PHE A 18 11.57 37.53 7.82
C PHE A 18 10.53 37.59 8.93
N SER A 19 9.96 38.78 9.15
CA SER A 19 8.82 38.98 10.04
C SER A 19 7.68 39.62 9.26
N THR A 20 6.49 39.04 9.36
CA THR A 20 5.26 39.59 8.79
C THR A 20 4.31 39.94 9.93
N VAL A 21 3.80 41.16 9.93
CA VAL A 21 2.83 41.60 10.94
C VAL A 21 1.45 41.07 10.57
N ILE A 22 0.81 40.37 11.53
CA ILE A 22 -0.57 39.89 11.44
C ILE A 22 -1.28 40.42 12.69
N ASP A 23 -2.17 41.39 12.52
CA ASP A 23 -2.79 42.16 13.60
C ASP A 23 -1.75 42.69 14.60
N THR A 24 -1.73 42.17 15.83
CA THR A 24 -0.80 42.54 16.90
C THR A 24 0.36 41.55 17.08
N PHE A 25 0.50 40.60 16.16
CA PHE A 25 1.50 39.54 16.19
C PHE A 25 2.51 39.68 15.05
N ASN A 26 3.63 39.01 15.20
CA ASN A 26 4.75 38.93 14.28
C ASN A 26 4.94 37.45 13.93
N ARG A 27 4.65 37.11 12.68
CA ARG A 27 4.88 35.77 12.14
C ARG A 27 6.29 35.73 11.57
N VAL A 28 7.15 34.93 12.20
CA VAL A 28 8.58 34.86 11.86
C VAL A 28 8.88 33.67 10.96
N GLN A 29 9.82 33.82 10.03
CA GLN A 29 10.19 32.78 9.09
C GLN A 29 11.68 32.77 8.78
N VAL A 30 12.25 31.58 8.69
CA VAL A 30 13.57 31.35 8.08
C VAL A 30 13.32 30.62 6.75
N THR A 31 13.85 31.17 5.65
CA THR A 31 13.64 30.60 4.31
C THR A 31 14.13 29.15 4.23
N GLY A 32 13.32 28.27 3.62
CA GLY A 32 13.65 26.86 3.45
C GLY A 32 13.51 26.00 4.70
N HIS A 33 12.97 26.55 5.78
CA HIS A 33 12.84 25.88 7.07
C HIS A 33 11.39 25.90 7.56
N THR A 34 11.05 24.88 8.36
CA THR A 34 9.70 24.73 8.92
C THR A 34 9.53 25.59 10.17
N ARG A 35 8.32 25.57 10.75
CA ARG A 35 8.00 26.18 12.04
C ARG A 35 7.37 25.15 12.97
N MET A 36 7.36 25.46 14.26
CA MET A 36 6.62 24.67 15.25
C MET A 36 5.13 24.74 14.96
N ASP A 37 4.47 23.58 14.99
CA ASP A 37 3.06 23.36 14.67
C ASP A 37 2.23 22.99 15.90
N SER A 38 2.79 23.18 17.10
CA SER A 38 2.08 22.96 18.36
C SER A 38 0.97 23.99 18.53
N VAL A 39 -0.25 23.60 18.20
CA VAL A 39 -1.45 24.47 18.18
C VAL A 39 -1.54 25.34 19.44
N GLY A 40 -1.65 26.66 19.25
CA GLY A 40 -1.75 27.65 20.32
C GLY A 40 -0.42 28.07 20.97
N TYR A 41 0.71 27.41 20.69
CA TYR A 41 2.03 27.82 21.17
C TYR A 41 2.68 28.85 20.22
N PRO A 42 3.74 29.57 20.62
CA PRO A 42 4.49 30.44 19.72
C PRO A 42 5.03 29.69 18.49
N GLU A 43 4.68 30.18 17.30
CA GLU A 43 5.08 29.62 16.02
C GLU A 43 6.53 30.04 15.68
N ILE A 44 7.50 29.27 16.19
CA ILE A 44 8.93 29.55 16.03
C ILE A 44 9.54 28.73 14.88
N PRO A 45 10.45 29.28 14.05
CA PRO A 45 11.12 28.54 13.00
C PRO A 45 12.07 27.48 13.57
N ILE A 46 12.16 26.35 12.89
CA ILE A 46 13.01 25.21 13.25
C ILE A 46 13.95 24.91 12.08
N ILE A 47 15.25 24.89 12.35
CA ILE A 47 16.26 24.42 11.40
C ILE A 47 16.54 22.96 11.67
N SER A 48 16.29 22.08 10.70
CA SER A 48 16.48 20.64 10.86
C SER A 48 17.50 20.08 9.90
N TYR A 49 18.39 19.23 10.41
CA TYR A 49 19.33 18.47 9.59
C TYR A 49 19.18 16.97 9.85
N LEU A 50 19.23 16.18 8.79
CA LEU A 50 19.39 14.74 8.89
C LEU A 50 20.87 14.40 8.77
N VAL A 51 21.37 13.61 9.72
CA VAL A 51 22.78 13.27 9.84
C VAL A 51 22.91 11.75 9.85
N ALA A 52 23.78 11.23 8.97
CA ALA A 52 24.19 9.84 8.99
C ALA A 52 24.94 9.54 10.29
N ILE A 53 24.62 8.42 10.93
CA ILE A 53 25.33 7.93 12.12
C ILE A 53 25.77 6.48 11.91
N PRO A 54 26.86 6.02 12.57
CA PRO A 54 27.20 4.61 12.62
C PRO A 54 26.24 3.86 13.56
N THR A 55 26.36 2.53 13.58
CA THR A 55 25.69 1.72 14.61
C THR A 55 26.30 2.08 15.97
N CYS A 56 25.52 2.62 16.89
CA CYS A 56 25.98 3.09 18.20
C CYS A 56 24.86 3.02 19.26
N ASP A 57 25.25 2.89 20.53
CA ASP A 57 24.31 2.79 21.65
C ASP A 57 23.55 4.11 21.84
N SER A 58 24.30 5.22 21.89
CA SER A 58 23.75 6.56 22.13
C SER A 58 24.53 7.63 21.38
N VAL A 59 23.85 8.73 21.06
CA VAL A 59 24.43 9.93 20.45
C VAL A 59 24.38 11.04 21.48
N ILE A 60 25.53 11.61 21.82
CA ILE A 60 25.63 12.78 22.70
C ILE A 60 25.77 14.00 21.82
N MET A 61 24.86 14.96 21.95
CA MET A 61 24.92 16.22 21.21
C MET A 61 25.36 17.36 22.12
N ASN A 62 26.37 18.09 21.67
CA ASN A 62 26.79 19.37 22.24
C ASN A 62 26.55 20.47 21.21
N ILE A 63 26.14 21.65 21.70
CA ILE A 63 25.94 22.84 20.88
C ILE A 63 26.67 24.03 21.48
N GLU A 64 27.36 24.77 20.63
CA GLU A 64 28.03 26.03 20.96
C GLU A 64 27.39 27.15 20.14
N LEU A 65 26.94 28.21 20.80
CA LEU A 65 26.32 29.38 20.18
C LEU A 65 27.36 30.49 20.06
N PHE A 66 27.54 31.06 18.86
CA PHE A 66 28.60 32.05 18.64
C PHE A 66 28.13 33.50 18.71
N ASP A 67 26.90 33.77 18.29
CA ASP A 67 26.39 35.12 18.16
C ASP A 67 24.86 35.14 18.28
N SER A 68 24.35 36.19 18.90
CA SER A 68 22.94 36.38 19.19
C SER A 68 22.55 37.86 19.19
N ILE A 69 21.39 38.17 18.63
CA ILE A 69 20.80 39.50 18.65
C ILE A 69 19.51 39.46 19.45
N LYS A 70 19.30 40.48 20.28
CA LYS A 70 18.07 40.65 21.05
C LYS A 70 17.15 41.65 20.36
N TYR A 71 15.87 41.31 20.23
CA TYR A 71 14.83 42.24 19.81
C TYR A 71 13.76 42.36 20.89
N SER A 72 13.32 43.58 21.17
CA SER A 72 12.24 43.87 22.12
C SER A 72 10.99 44.35 21.38
N ASN A 73 9.84 44.31 22.08
CA ASN A 73 8.53 44.65 21.53
C ASN A 73 8.08 43.74 20.37
N VAL A 74 8.48 42.47 20.41
CA VAL A 74 8.07 41.45 19.44
C VAL A 74 7.07 40.52 20.12
N ASN A 75 5.94 40.28 19.47
CA ASN A 75 4.92 39.34 19.92
C ASN A 75 4.76 38.25 18.86
N ILE A 76 5.21 37.02 19.12
CA ILE A 76 5.27 35.96 18.12
C ILE A 76 3.88 35.37 17.85
N TYR A 77 3.53 35.21 16.57
CA TYR A 77 2.28 34.60 16.13
C TYR A 77 2.10 33.21 16.73
N SER A 78 0.86 32.85 17.05
CA SER A 78 0.56 31.54 17.62
C SER A 78 0.33 30.53 16.51
N ALA A 79 0.85 29.30 16.68
CA ALA A 79 0.68 28.25 15.69
C ALA A 79 -0.82 27.95 15.54
N PRO A 80 -1.39 28.12 14.33
CA PRO A 80 -2.81 27.92 14.10
C PRO A 80 -3.17 26.44 14.10
N GLU A 81 -4.46 26.14 14.25
CA GLU A 81 -5.01 24.81 13.99
C GLU A 81 -5.33 24.68 12.50
N LEU A 82 -5.04 23.54 11.89
CA LEU A 82 -5.43 23.24 10.52
C LEU A 82 -6.77 22.50 10.53
N ILE A 83 -7.82 23.17 10.03
CA ILE A 83 -9.17 22.60 9.96
C ILE A 83 -9.61 22.36 8.51
N PRO A 84 -10.40 21.32 8.23
CA PRO A 84 -10.97 21.12 6.91
C PRO A 84 -12.03 22.18 6.62
N ASP A 85 -11.97 22.76 5.43
CA ASP A 85 -12.97 23.65 4.88
C ASP A 85 -13.29 23.27 3.43
N THR A 86 -14.48 23.61 2.96
CA THR A 86 -14.93 23.28 1.61
C THR A 86 -14.72 24.48 0.70
N THR A 87 -13.88 24.32 -0.31
CA THR A 87 -13.67 25.38 -1.31
C THR A 87 -14.95 25.65 -2.10
N VAL A 88 -15.00 26.79 -2.79
CA VAL A 88 -16.13 27.16 -3.66
C VAL A 88 -16.44 26.09 -4.73
N GLU A 89 -15.44 25.28 -5.09
CA GLU A 89 -15.54 24.19 -6.07
C GLU A 89 -15.96 22.84 -5.47
N GLY A 90 -16.23 22.78 -4.16
CA GLY A 90 -16.65 21.56 -3.46
C GLY A 90 -15.52 20.63 -3.02
N ASN A 91 -14.26 21.05 -3.14
CA ASN A 91 -13.10 20.29 -2.67
C ASN A 91 -12.83 20.57 -1.18
N ILE A 92 -12.38 19.56 -0.44
CA ILE A 92 -11.94 19.74 0.96
C ILE A 92 -10.49 20.22 0.96
N ALA A 93 -10.22 21.37 1.58
CA ALA A 93 -8.89 21.93 1.79
C ALA A 93 -8.64 22.18 3.28
N LEU A 94 -7.38 22.19 3.71
CA LEU A 94 -7.02 22.59 5.07
C LEU A 94 -6.79 24.10 5.11
N ILE A 95 -7.45 24.79 6.03
CA ILE A 95 -7.27 26.23 6.29
C ILE A 95 -6.74 26.47 7.70
N GLU A 96 -6.03 27.58 7.89
CA GLU A 96 -5.55 28.01 9.21
C GLU A 96 -6.70 28.64 10.01
N GLN A 97 -7.00 28.08 11.18
CA GLN A 97 -7.84 28.68 12.21
C GLN A 97 -6.95 29.17 13.36
N PHE A 98 -7.07 30.45 13.73
CA PHE A 98 -6.28 31.01 14.82
C PHE A 98 -6.58 30.28 16.14
N ALA A 99 -5.53 29.76 16.77
CA ALA A 99 -5.56 29.17 18.10
C ALA A 99 -4.60 29.97 18.99
N TYR A 100 -4.90 30.07 20.29
CA TYR A 100 -4.10 30.84 21.24
C TYR A 100 -4.09 30.20 22.62
N ASN A 101 -2.91 29.82 23.11
CA ASN A 101 -2.75 29.27 24.45
C ASN A 101 -2.43 30.38 25.45
N CYS A 102 -3.45 30.89 26.15
CA CYS A 102 -3.29 31.97 27.13
C CYS A 102 -2.22 31.65 28.18
N THR A 103 -2.19 30.41 28.69
CA THR A 103 -1.23 30.00 29.73
C THR A 103 0.21 30.15 29.26
N VAL A 104 0.53 29.72 28.04
CA VAL A 104 1.88 29.84 27.48
C VAL A 104 2.27 31.30 27.30
N TYR A 105 1.35 32.11 26.77
CA TYR A 105 1.62 33.52 26.50
C TYR A 105 1.62 34.43 27.75
N GLU A 106 1.09 33.94 28.87
CA GLU A 106 1.13 34.61 30.17
C GLU A 106 2.31 34.15 31.06
N THR A 107 3.09 33.17 30.59
CA THR A 107 4.24 32.63 31.35
C THR A 107 5.53 33.41 31.05
N ASP A 108 6.19 33.93 32.08
CA ASP A 108 7.52 34.58 31.96
C ASP A 108 8.65 33.53 31.85
N ALA A 109 8.68 32.83 30.72
CA ALA A 109 9.71 31.85 30.41
C ALA A 109 10.17 31.98 28.95
N TRP A 110 11.40 31.55 28.67
CA TRP A 110 11.89 31.44 27.30
C TRP A 110 11.34 30.16 26.66
N PHE A 111 10.74 30.30 25.48
CA PHE A 111 10.20 29.23 24.67
C PHE A 111 10.99 29.12 23.35
N PRO A 112 11.34 27.91 22.87
CA PRO A 112 11.04 26.59 23.46
C PRO A 112 11.86 26.24 24.72
N GLY A 113 12.87 27.04 25.08
CA GLY A 113 13.70 26.86 26.28
C GLY A 113 14.95 26.02 26.01
N THR A 114 14.89 25.12 25.04
CA THR A 114 16.04 24.38 24.50
C THR A 114 16.47 24.99 23.16
N VAL A 115 17.78 25.11 22.92
CA VAL A 115 18.31 25.72 21.68
C VAL A 115 18.56 24.71 20.56
N ALA A 116 18.77 23.45 20.90
CA ALA A 116 18.84 22.35 19.95
C ALA A 116 18.54 21.03 20.65
N GLU A 117 18.02 20.07 19.91
CA GLU A 117 17.83 18.69 20.38
C GLU A 117 18.02 17.69 19.25
N THR A 118 18.22 16.42 19.61
CA THR A 118 18.14 15.31 18.66
C THR A 118 16.78 14.65 18.78
N ILE A 119 16.15 14.37 17.64
CA ILE A 119 14.89 13.65 17.55
C ILE A 119 15.10 12.38 16.74
N ASP A 120 14.49 11.29 17.22
CA ASP A 120 14.30 10.00 16.54
C ASP A 120 15.54 9.42 15.84
N LYS A 121 16.00 8.27 16.33
CA LYS A 121 16.90 7.42 15.55
C LYS A 121 16.07 6.65 14.52
N GLY A 122 16.35 6.86 13.24
CA GLY A 122 15.72 6.16 12.13
C GLY A 122 16.74 5.49 11.23
N ALA A 123 16.27 4.89 10.14
CA ALA A 123 17.13 4.37 9.09
C ALA A 123 16.54 4.62 7.70
N ILE A 124 17.39 5.02 6.75
CA ILE A 124 17.07 5.01 5.33
C ILE A 124 17.77 3.81 4.72
N ARG A 125 17.00 2.72 4.51
CA ARG A 125 17.55 1.39 4.19
C ARG A 125 18.57 0.96 5.24
N ALA A 126 19.82 0.73 4.82
CA ALA A 126 20.90 0.31 5.70
C ALA A 126 21.52 1.48 6.46
N GLN A 127 21.33 2.74 6.05
CA GLN A 127 21.95 3.91 6.67
C GLN A 127 21.16 4.35 7.89
N ASP A 128 21.78 4.30 9.07
CA ASP A 128 21.20 4.87 10.28
C ASP A 128 21.30 6.39 10.22
N VAL A 129 20.24 7.06 10.67
CA VAL A 129 20.09 8.52 10.61
C VAL A 129 19.54 9.06 11.91
N ILE A 130 19.95 10.27 12.25
CA ILE A 130 19.38 11.04 13.36
C ILE A 130 19.00 12.43 12.87
N ARG A 131 17.91 12.97 13.40
CA ARG A 131 17.50 14.35 13.11
C ARG A 131 18.02 15.28 14.20
N VAL A 132 18.73 16.33 13.81
CA VAL A 132 19.14 17.43 14.68
C VAL A 132 18.20 18.60 14.43
N LEU A 133 17.53 19.07 15.46
CA LEU A 133 16.74 20.30 15.44
C LEU A 133 17.52 21.43 16.12
N PHE A 134 17.53 22.59 15.49
CA PHE A 134 18.05 23.83 16.03
C PHE A 134 16.95 24.88 16.06
N TYR A 135 16.81 25.53 17.21
CA TYR A 135 15.81 26.57 17.48
C TYR A 135 16.52 27.93 17.47
N PRO A 136 16.64 28.58 16.31
CA PRO A 136 17.38 29.84 16.16
C PRO A 136 16.75 31.00 16.94
N ILE A 137 15.49 30.88 17.37
CA ILE A 137 14.79 31.91 18.13
C ILE A 137 14.36 31.35 19.48
N GLN A 138 14.60 32.13 20.54
CA GLN A 138 13.97 31.94 21.84
C GLN A 138 13.09 33.15 22.11
N PHE A 139 11.81 32.92 22.42
CA PHE A 139 10.83 33.97 22.66
C PHE A 139 10.37 33.96 24.12
N ASN A 140 10.27 35.14 24.72
CA ASN A 140 9.63 35.33 26.01
C ASN A 140 8.31 36.11 25.81
N PRO A 141 7.14 35.49 26.02
CA PRO A 141 5.84 36.12 25.80
C PRO A 141 5.55 37.34 26.69
N VAL A 142 5.89 37.26 27.98
CA VAL A 142 5.62 38.33 28.95
C VAL A 142 6.51 39.54 28.70
N LYS A 143 7.80 39.30 28.44
CA LYS A 143 8.76 40.37 28.14
C LYS A 143 8.58 40.94 26.73
N LYS A 144 7.94 40.20 25.83
CA LYS A 144 7.82 40.52 24.39
C LYS A 144 9.20 40.68 23.75
N GLU A 145 10.09 39.74 24.04
CA GLU A 145 11.48 39.76 23.57
C GLU A 145 11.84 38.46 22.88
N ILE A 146 12.68 38.55 21.86
CA ILE A 146 13.31 37.40 21.22
C ILE A 146 14.83 37.47 21.31
N TRP A 147 15.46 36.32 21.51
CA TRP A 147 16.86 36.08 21.19
C TRP A 147 16.93 35.36 19.85
N ALA A 148 17.66 35.93 18.89
CA ALA A 148 17.90 35.33 17.57
C ALA A 148 19.38 34.98 17.42
N TYR A 149 19.68 33.69 17.30
CA TYR A 149 21.04 33.18 17.11
C TYR A 149 21.38 33.16 15.62
N SER A 150 22.54 33.70 15.24
CA SER A 150 22.96 33.75 13.83
C SER A 150 23.78 32.53 13.42
N GLN A 151 24.54 31.95 14.37
CA GLN A 151 25.47 30.86 14.13
C GLN A 151 25.59 29.92 15.33
N ALA A 152 25.70 28.63 15.05
CA ALA A 152 25.97 27.60 16.04
C ALA A 152 26.93 26.53 15.50
N LYS A 153 27.70 25.89 16.37
CA LYS A 153 28.44 24.65 16.07
C LYS A 153 27.76 23.51 16.80
N VAL A 154 27.44 22.46 16.06
CA VAL A 154 26.92 21.20 16.59
C VAL A 154 28.03 20.15 16.54
N THR A 155 28.20 19.43 17.64
CA THR A 155 29.09 18.29 17.77
C THR A 155 28.28 17.09 18.26
N LEU A 156 28.24 16.03 17.46
CA LEU A 156 27.64 14.73 17.80
C LEU A 156 28.74 13.73 18.10
N THR A 157 28.72 13.12 19.28
CA THR A 157 29.64 12.06 19.69
C THR A 157 28.91 10.73 19.80
N PHE A 158 29.46 9.68 19.19
CA PHE A 158 28.83 8.36 19.14
C PHE A 158 29.44 7.42 20.18
N MET A 159 28.63 6.94 21.11
CA MET A 159 29.08 6.03 22.16
C MET A 159 29.06 4.59 21.67
N ASN A 160 30.17 3.86 21.89
CA ASN A 160 30.35 2.47 21.44
C ASN A 160 30.04 2.27 19.95
N ALA A 161 30.48 3.21 19.11
CA ALA A 161 30.24 3.12 17.68
C ALA A 161 30.94 1.92 17.03
N SER A 162 30.25 1.29 16.08
CA SER A 162 30.77 0.18 15.28
C SER A 162 30.32 0.31 13.83
N GLY A 163 31.14 -0.21 12.92
CA GLY A 163 30.93 -0.07 11.48
C GLY A 163 31.25 1.34 10.97
N SER A 164 30.92 1.58 9.69
CA SER A 164 31.12 2.87 9.06
C SER A 164 29.89 3.75 9.15
N ILE A 165 30.11 5.06 9.27
CA ILE A 165 29.08 6.10 9.13
C ILE A 165 28.50 6.16 7.71
N GLN A 166 29.26 5.71 6.70
CA GLN A 166 28.84 5.66 5.30
C GLN A 166 28.44 4.22 4.94
N LYS A 167 27.15 3.88 5.10
CA LYS A 167 26.65 2.55 4.75
C LYS A 167 26.20 2.52 3.28
N ASN A 168 26.42 1.39 2.61
CA ASN A 168 25.95 1.21 1.24
C ASN A 168 24.43 1.01 1.23
N VAL A 169 23.70 2.00 0.69
CA VAL A 169 22.23 1.96 0.54
C VAL A 169 21.77 1.56 -0.85
N GLY A 170 22.68 1.07 -1.71
CA GLY A 170 22.39 0.70 -3.10
C GLY A 170 21.88 1.87 -3.92
N ILE A 171 20.85 1.64 -4.74
CA ILE A 171 20.27 2.66 -5.64
C ILE A 171 19.65 3.90 -4.96
N PHE A 172 19.60 3.94 -3.62
CA PHE A 172 19.16 5.13 -2.87
C PHE A 172 20.33 6.04 -2.51
N ASN A 173 21.52 5.76 -3.01
CA ASN A 173 22.72 6.48 -2.64
C ASN A 173 22.61 7.99 -2.98
N GLU A 174 22.08 8.34 -4.15
CA GLU A 174 21.75 9.74 -4.48
C GLU A 174 20.65 10.34 -3.59
N VAL A 175 19.63 9.57 -3.23
CA VAL A 175 18.56 10.04 -2.32
C VAL A 175 19.16 10.40 -0.97
N VAL A 176 19.99 9.51 -0.42
CA VAL A 176 20.64 9.69 0.88
C VAL A 176 21.68 10.80 0.81
N GLY A 177 22.47 10.91 -0.26
CA GLY A 177 23.45 11.98 -0.46
C GLY A 177 22.85 13.37 -0.59
N ASN A 178 21.64 13.50 -1.15
CA ASN A 178 20.92 14.77 -1.21
C ASN A 178 20.11 15.08 0.06
N THR A 179 19.88 14.08 0.92
CA THR A 179 19.07 14.22 2.14
C THR A 179 19.93 14.44 3.39
N LEU A 180 21.06 13.74 3.50
CA LEU A 180 21.92 13.76 4.69
C LEU A 180 23.10 14.70 4.47
N ILE A 181 23.35 15.58 5.43
CA ILE A 181 24.39 16.61 5.29
C ILE A 181 25.83 16.06 5.28
N ASN A 182 26.03 14.83 5.76
CA ASN A 182 27.35 14.20 5.91
C ASN A 182 27.46 12.86 5.16
N TYR A 183 26.57 12.56 4.21
CA TYR A 183 26.66 11.34 3.41
C TYR A 183 27.30 11.61 2.06
N ASN A 184 28.31 10.81 1.70
CA ASN A 184 29.01 10.99 0.43
C ASN A 184 28.38 10.09 -0.64
N SER A 185 27.62 10.72 -1.55
CA SER A 185 27.07 10.00 -2.70
C SER A 185 28.19 9.45 -3.60
N ASN A 186 28.00 8.24 -4.10
CA ASN A 186 28.81 7.57 -5.11
C ASN A 186 28.16 7.59 -6.50
N GLY A 187 27.04 8.29 -6.69
CA GLY A 187 26.36 8.42 -7.99
C GLY A 187 25.32 7.35 -8.28
N LEU A 188 25.24 6.27 -7.49
CA LEU A 188 24.30 5.18 -7.74
C LEU A 188 22.86 5.64 -7.54
N ASN A 189 22.04 5.40 -8.56
CA ASN A 189 20.63 5.75 -8.58
C ASN A 189 19.83 4.69 -9.37
N ALA A 190 18.51 4.86 -9.42
CA ALA A 190 17.60 3.87 -10.02
C ALA A 190 17.78 3.66 -11.54
N SER A 191 18.52 4.54 -12.24
CA SER A 191 18.88 4.31 -13.65
C SER A 191 19.97 3.26 -13.84
N VAL A 192 20.73 2.95 -12.79
CA VAL A 192 21.75 1.91 -12.81
C VAL A 192 21.09 0.58 -12.47
N SER A 193 21.09 -0.36 -13.42
CA SER A 193 20.62 -1.71 -13.15
C SER A 193 21.50 -2.37 -12.07
N CYS A 194 20.89 -3.01 -11.08
CA CYS A 194 21.63 -3.86 -10.15
C CYS A 194 22.19 -5.13 -10.79
N GLY A 195 21.79 -5.45 -12.03
CA GLY A 195 22.37 -6.49 -12.87
C GLY A 195 23.38 -5.98 -13.91
N ALA A 196 23.73 -4.68 -13.87
CA ALA A 196 24.70 -4.10 -14.81
C ALA A 196 26.06 -4.82 -14.70
N GLY A 197 26.51 -5.43 -15.80
CA GLY A 197 27.77 -6.18 -15.86
C GLY A 197 27.64 -7.67 -15.55
N LEU A 198 26.46 -8.19 -15.21
CA LEU A 198 26.23 -9.64 -15.16
C LEU A 198 26.19 -10.22 -16.57
N THR A 199 26.86 -11.35 -16.77
CA THR A 199 26.82 -12.11 -18.04
C THR A 199 25.65 -13.07 -18.11
N ASP A 200 25.10 -13.45 -16.95
CA ASP A 200 24.06 -14.45 -16.81
C ASP A 200 22.74 -13.77 -16.49
N THR A 201 21.72 -14.07 -17.29
CA THR A 201 20.32 -13.72 -16.98
C THR A 201 19.79 -14.74 -15.99
N GLY A 202 19.08 -14.28 -14.96
CA GLY A 202 18.40 -15.20 -14.03
C GLY A 202 17.31 -16.02 -14.72
N PHE A 203 16.74 -16.98 -14.01
CA PHE A 203 15.65 -17.82 -14.54
C PHE A 203 14.28 -17.38 -14.01
N VAL A 204 13.26 -17.43 -14.88
CA VAL A 204 11.85 -17.31 -14.46
C VAL A 204 11.23 -18.70 -14.41
N TYR A 205 10.60 -19.03 -13.30
CA TYR A 205 9.80 -20.24 -13.18
C TYR A 205 8.50 -19.99 -12.42
N ARG A 206 7.53 -20.86 -12.66
CA ARG A 206 6.21 -20.85 -12.03
C ARG A 206 6.09 -22.07 -11.15
N ASP A 207 5.64 -21.88 -9.92
CA ASP A 207 5.46 -22.96 -8.96
C ASP A 207 4.12 -22.80 -8.22
N SER A 208 3.23 -23.77 -8.39
CA SER A 208 1.92 -23.78 -7.73
C SER A 208 2.07 -24.37 -6.34
N LEU A 209 2.60 -23.59 -5.40
CA LEU A 209 2.93 -24.07 -4.06
C LEU A 209 1.71 -24.19 -3.14
N LEU A 210 1.66 -25.28 -2.38
CA LEU A 210 0.79 -25.43 -1.22
C LEU A 210 1.43 -24.80 0.03
N VAL A 211 0.59 -24.44 1.01
CA VAL A 211 1.05 -23.93 2.33
C VAL A 211 2.07 -24.90 2.94
N GLY A 212 3.28 -24.40 3.23
CA GLY A 212 4.35 -25.15 3.88
C GLY A 212 5.35 -25.84 2.94
N GLN A 213 5.21 -25.70 1.62
CA GLN A 213 6.21 -26.19 0.67
C GLN A 213 7.34 -25.18 0.46
N LYS A 214 8.55 -25.69 0.20
CA LYS A 214 9.73 -24.89 -0.16
C LYS A 214 9.84 -24.81 -1.68
N ILE A 215 10.25 -23.64 -2.18
CA ILE A 215 10.64 -23.49 -3.58
C ILE A 215 11.87 -24.38 -3.83
N GLY A 216 11.75 -25.32 -4.78
CA GLY A 216 12.81 -26.30 -5.08
C GLY A 216 14.03 -25.71 -5.79
N ASN A 217 13.91 -24.51 -6.35
CA ASN A 217 14.96 -23.80 -7.09
C ASN A 217 15.52 -22.61 -6.30
N LYS A 218 16.68 -22.10 -6.72
CA LYS A 218 17.21 -20.83 -6.21
C LYS A 218 16.20 -19.71 -6.54
N CYS A 219 15.83 -18.90 -5.56
CA CYS A 219 14.86 -17.81 -5.70
C CYS A 219 15.44 -16.56 -5.06
N ASP A 220 15.73 -15.55 -5.88
CA ASP A 220 16.18 -14.22 -5.43
C ASP A 220 15.01 -13.23 -5.37
N TYR A 221 13.96 -13.43 -6.17
CA TYR A 221 12.78 -12.57 -6.24
C TYR A 221 11.49 -13.39 -6.32
N LEU A 222 10.56 -13.16 -5.38
CA LEU A 222 9.29 -13.88 -5.30
C LEU A 222 8.13 -12.99 -5.72
N ILE A 223 7.37 -13.40 -6.73
CA ILE A 223 6.10 -12.79 -7.11
C ILE A 223 4.99 -13.68 -6.59
N VAL A 224 4.19 -13.12 -5.68
CA VAL A 224 3.02 -13.79 -5.09
C VAL A 224 1.78 -13.20 -5.74
N THR A 225 0.97 -14.03 -6.40
CA THR A 225 -0.19 -13.57 -7.15
C THR A 225 -1.43 -14.44 -6.88
N PRO A 226 -2.65 -13.90 -6.91
CA PRO A 226 -3.86 -14.72 -6.88
C PRO A 226 -3.88 -15.76 -8.01
N ASP A 227 -4.57 -16.89 -7.80
CA ASP A 227 -4.67 -17.98 -8.79
C ASP A 227 -5.13 -17.48 -10.18
N GLU A 228 -6.06 -16.52 -10.22
CA GLU A 228 -6.59 -15.93 -11.46
C GLU A 228 -5.54 -15.18 -12.30
N PHE A 229 -4.52 -14.62 -11.64
CA PHE A 229 -3.44 -13.88 -12.29
C PHE A 229 -2.19 -14.73 -12.49
N PHE A 230 -2.23 -16.02 -12.13
CA PHE A 230 -1.07 -16.87 -12.24
C PHE A 230 -0.55 -16.92 -13.67
N TYR A 231 -1.41 -17.20 -14.66
CA TYR A 231 -1.00 -17.25 -16.07
C TYR A 231 -1.08 -15.90 -16.79
N ASN A 232 -1.21 -14.78 -16.06
CA ASN A 232 -1.27 -13.46 -16.66
C ASN A 232 0.08 -13.06 -17.29
N GLU A 233 0.01 -12.49 -18.50
CA GLU A 233 1.19 -12.07 -19.29
C GLU A 233 1.91 -10.85 -18.68
N ASP A 234 1.22 -9.92 -18.03
CA ASP A 234 1.88 -8.77 -17.38
C ASP A 234 2.71 -9.21 -16.17
N ILE A 235 2.23 -10.20 -15.43
CA ILE A 235 2.99 -10.84 -14.35
C ILE A 235 4.21 -11.58 -14.91
N LEU A 236 4.06 -12.27 -16.04
CA LEU A 236 5.19 -12.91 -16.73
C LEU A 236 6.21 -11.87 -17.22
N ASN A 237 5.75 -10.79 -17.84
CA ASN A 237 6.59 -9.71 -18.36
C ASN A 237 7.34 -9.00 -17.23
N LEU A 238 6.70 -8.79 -16.07
CA LEU A 238 7.36 -8.29 -14.87
C LEU A 238 8.46 -9.25 -14.41
N ALA A 239 8.18 -10.55 -14.36
CA ALA A 239 9.15 -11.55 -13.95
C ALA A 239 10.34 -11.61 -14.93
N ILE A 240 10.08 -11.66 -16.24
CA ILE A 240 11.10 -11.63 -17.30
C ILE A 240 11.92 -10.36 -17.21
N HIS A 241 11.29 -9.20 -16.97
CA HIS A 241 12.01 -7.95 -16.79
C HIS A 241 12.94 -8.02 -15.58
N ARG A 242 12.47 -8.50 -14.41
CA ARG A 242 13.33 -8.66 -13.23
C ARG A 242 14.47 -9.66 -13.49
N SER A 243 14.19 -10.75 -14.19
CA SER A 243 15.17 -11.76 -14.55
C SER A 243 16.26 -11.23 -15.48
N GLY A 244 15.86 -10.58 -16.57
CA GLY A 244 16.77 -10.09 -17.61
C GLY A 244 17.46 -8.76 -17.27
N PHE A 245 16.74 -7.84 -16.63
CA PHE A 245 17.29 -6.54 -16.25
C PHE A 245 18.14 -6.64 -14.98
N ASN A 246 17.67 -7.35 -13.94
CA ASN A 246 18.34 -7.43 -12.65
C ASN A 246 19.21 -8.69 -12.46
N GLY A 247 19.04 -9.73 -13.28
CA GLY A 247 19.75 -11.00 -13.13
C GLY A 247 19.19 -11.91 -12.03
N PHE A 248 17.95 -11.67 -11.58
CA PHE A 248 17.35 -12.43 -10.47
C PHE A 248 16.77 -13.76 -10.92
N ASP A 249 16.91 -14.79 -10.10
CA ASP A 249 16.08 -15.99 -10.21
C ASP A 249 14.67 -15.68 -9.65
N VAL A 250 13.69 -15.59 -10.54
CA VAL A 250 12.32 -15.16 -10.22
C VAL A 250 11.38 -16.35 -10.14
N ALA A 251 10.76 -16.52 -8.97
CA ALA A 251 9.65 -17.47 -8.78
C ALA A 251 8.32 -16.72 -8.83
N ILE A 252 7.38 -17.19 -9.63
CA ILE A 252 5.97 -16.77 -9.56
C ILE A 252 5.22 -17.89 -8.85
N ILE A 253 4.57 -17.57 -7.73
CA ILE A 253 3.76 -18.51 -6.96
C ILE A 253 2.33 -18.00 -6.85
N THR A 254 1.39 -18.92 -6.68
CA THR A 254 0.02 -18.53 -6.37
C THR A 254 -0.26 -18.48 -4.89
N THR A 255 -1.25 -17.68 -4.51
CA THR A 255 -1.95 -17.80 -3.24
C THR A 255 -3.31 -18.42 -3.49
N SER A 256 -3.61 -19.54 -2.82
CA SER A 256 -4.95 -20.16 -2.82
C SER A 256 -6.01 -19.36 -2.03
N THR A 257 -5.79 -18.05 -1.87
CA THR A 257 -6.76 -17.12 -1.34
C THR A 257 -7.65 -16.64 -2.48
N ILE A 258 -8.89 -17.14 -2.51
CA ILE A 258 -9.94 -16.63 -3.41
C ILE A 258 -10.78 -15.68 -2.58
N ASN A 259 -10.99 -14.45 -3.06
CA ASN A 259 -11.69 -13.38 -2.32
C ASN A 259 -11.18 -13.18 -0.87
N GLY A 260 -9.85 -13.23 -0.69
CA GLY A 260 -9.22 -13.06 0.63
C GLY A 260 -9.42 -14.23 1.61
N SER A 261 -10.08 -15.31 1.20
CA SER A 261 -10.30 -16.51 2.00
C SER A 261 -9.39 -17.65 1.55
N LEU A 262 -8.64 -18.24 2.47
CA LEU A 262 -7.85 -19.43 2.22
C LEU A 262 -8.77 -20.65 2.09
N LEU A 263 -8.85 -21.24 0.89
CA LEU A 263 -9.68 -22.42 0.63
C LEU A 263 -8.81 -23.65 0.34
N ARG A 264 -9.21 -24.81 0.87
CA ARG A 264 -8.57 -26.09 0.52
C ARG A 264 -9.04 -26.54 -0.85
N TYR A 265 -8.22 -27.32 -1.54
CA TYR A 265 -8.60 -27.90 -2.84
C TYR A 265 -8.10 -29.33 -2.97
N ILE A 266 -8.70 -30.06 -3.92
CA ILE A 266 -8.31 -31.40 -4.35
C ILE A 266 -8.21 -31.38 -5.87
N ASP A 267 -7.08 -31.85 -6.41
CA ASP A 267 -6.89 -32.06 -7.85
C ASP A 267 -7.27 -33.50 -8.23
N LEU A 268 -8.15 -33.63 -9.22
CA LEU A 268 -8.66 -34.88 -9.74
C LEU A 268 -8.09 -35.17 -11.12
N ASN A 269 -7.70 -36.41 -11.35
CA ASN A 269 -7.26 -36.89 -12.66
C ASN A 269 -8.22 -37.97 -13.13
N TYR A 270 -8.67 -37.88 -14.38
CA TYR A 270 -9.46 -38.93 -15.00
C TYR A 270 -8.65 -40.23 -15.10
N ILE A 271 -9.29 -41.35 -14.76
CA ILE A 271 -8.71 -42.68 -14.90
C ILE A 271 -9.27 -43.30 -16.18
N GLU A 272 -8.37 -43.65 -17.10
CA GLU A 272 -8.74 -44.31 -18.36
C GLU A 272 -9.54 -45.60 -18.09
N GLY A 273 -10.71 -45.72 -18.71
CA GLY A 273 -11.64 -46.84 -18.54
C GLY A 273 -12.72 -46.64 -17.46
N SER A 274 -12.72 -45.50 -16.74
CA SER A 274 -13.81 -45.13 -15.84
C SER A 274 -15.08 -44.79 -16.63
N TYR A 275 -16.24 -45.25 -16.17
CA TYR A 275 -17.54 -44.85 -16.74
C TYR A 275 -17.87 -43.38 -16.44
N TRP A 276 -17.33 -42.84 -15.35
CA TRP A 276 -17.52 -41.46 -14.91
C TRP A 276 -16.26 -40.63 -15.17
N ILE A 277 -16.44 -39.48 -15.80
CA ILE A 277 -15.43 -38.43 -15.94
C ILE A 277 -15.45 -37.60 -14.67
N LEU A 278 -14.37 -37.68 -13.92
CA LEU A 278 -14.12 -36.88 -12.74
C LEU A 278 -12.68 -36.38 -12.79
N GLU A 279 -12.51 -35.14 -13.22
CA GLU A 279 -11.22 -34.49 -13.44
C GLU A 279 -11.27 -33.02 -13.02
N GLY A 280 -10.11 -32.36 -12.96
CA GLY A 280 -10.03 -30.93 -12.63
C GLY A 280 -9.89 -30.65 -11.14
N ARG A 281 -9.95 -29.36 -10.78
CA ARG A 281 -9.74 -28.89 -9.41
C ARG A 281 -11.07 -28.66 -8.69
N ILE A 282 -11.28 -29.34 -7.56
CA ILE A 282 -12.39 -29.07 -6.64
C ILE A 282 -11.89 -28.17 -5.52
N VAL A 283 -12.48 -26.97 -5.41
CA VAL A 283 -12.20 -26.01 -4.35
C VAL A 283 -13.29 -26.10 -3.28
N GLU A 284 -12.89 -26.12 -2.02
CA GLU A 284 -13.79 -26.07 -0.86
C GLU A 284 -14.79 -24.91 -0.99
N ARG A 285 -16.08 -25.17 -0.70
CA ARG A 285 -17.24 -24.28 -0.89
C ARG A 285 -17.68 -24.02 -2.34
N ILE A 286 -16.75 -23.92 -3.28
CA ILE A 286 -17.04 -23.54 -4.67
C ILE A 286 -17.45 -24.75 -5.53
N GLY A 287 -16.73 -25.87 -5.40
CA GLY A 287 -16.90 -27.05 -6.25
C GLY A 287 -15.83 -27.15 -7.34
N ASN A 288 -16.12 -27.90 -8.41
CA ASN A 288 -15.18 -28.08 -9.52
C ASN A 288 -15.08 -26.78 -10.34
N THR A 289 -13.87 -26.22 -10.46
CA THR A 289 -13.63 -24.97 -11.19
C THR A 289 -13.14 -25.19 -12.62
N THR A 290 -12.90 -26.43 -13.02
CA THR A 290 -12.30 -26.78 -14.31
C THR A 290 -13.31 -27.42 -15.26
N VAL A 291 -14.15 -28.31 -14.74
CA VAL A 291 -15.20 -29.02 -15.48
C VAL A 291 -16.52 -28.97 -14.72
N TYR A 292 -17.51 -29.77 -15.13
CA TYR A 292 -18.80 -29.83 -14.46
C TYR A 292 -18.69 -30.12 -12.97
N MET A 293 -19.61 -29.53 -12.20
CA MET A 293 -19.69 -29.69 -10.75
C MET A 293 -19.97 -31.15 -10.35
N LEU A 294 -20.64 -31.93 -11.21
CA LEU A 294 -20.99 -33.33 -10.97
C LEU A 294 -20.24 -34.26 -11.94
N PRO A 295 -19.90 -35.49 -11.52
CA PRO A 295 -19.33 -36.49 -12.42
C PRO A 295 -20.26 -36.79 -13.60
N GLU A 296 -19.70 -36.90 -14.81
CA GLU A 296 -20.47 -37.13 -16.03
C GLU A 296 -20.19 -38.52 -16.65
N PRO A 297 -21.15 -39.17 -17.32
CA PRO A 297 -20.91 -40.43 -18.02
C PRO A 297 -20.18 -40.20 -19.35
N VAL A 298 -19.23 -41.06 -19.69
CA VAL A 298 -18.38 -40.94 -20.92
C VAL A 298 -19.16 -41.00 -22.26
N TYR A 299 -20.40 -41.51 -22.28
CA TYR A 299 -21.11 -41.88 -23.52
C TYR A 299 -22.42 -41.11 -23.79
N VAL A 300 -22.59 -39.90 -23.26
CA VAL A 300 -23.79 -39.10 -23.53
C VAL A 300 -23.54 -38.11 -24.68
N ILE A 301 -24.47 -38.04 -25.64
CA ILE A 301 -24.45 -37.08 -26.74
C ILE A 301 -24.96 -35.73 -26.19
N ASP A 302 -24.12 -35.08 -25.36
CA ASP A 302 -24.16 -33.65 -24.98
C ASP A 302 -23.08 -33.31 -23.92
N ILE A 303 -21.91 -33.95 -24.07
CA ILE A 303 -20.74 -33.65 -23.24
C ILE A 303 -20.35 -32.17 -23.46
N TYR A 304 -20.36 -31.38 -22.38
CA TYR A 304 -20.09 -29.92 -22.27
C TYR A 304 -21.26 -28.91 -22.39
N GLU A 305 -22.55 -29.29 -22.35
CA GLU A 305 -23.66 -28.32 -22.53
C GLU A 305 -23.69 -27.13 -21.52
N GLY A 306 -23.30 -27.34 -20.26
CA GLY A 306 -23.26 -26.26 -19.26
C GLY A 306 -22.04 -25.33 -19.34
N GLY A 307 -20.99 -25.74 -20.04
CA GLY A 307 -19.71 -25.02 -20.09
C GLY A 307 -18.91 -25.05 -18.77
N PRO A 308 -17.77 -24.33 -18.71
CA PRO A 308 -16.93 -24.30 -17.51
C PRO A 308 -17.64 -23.59 -16.35
N PHE A 309 -17.13 -23.78 -15.12
CA PHE A 309 -17.56 -23.02 -13.95
C PHE A 309 -17.51 -21.51 -14.23
N ARG A 310 -18.63 -20.82 -13.97
CA ARG A 310 -18.81 -19.40 -14.33
C ARG A 310 -18.71 -18.50 -13.11
N CYS A 311 -19.60 -18.71 -12.14
CA CYS A 311 -19.69 -17.86 -10.97
C CYS A 311 -20.10 -18.64 -9.72
N TYR A 312 -19.62 -18.18 -8.58
CA TYR A 312 -20.08 -18.57 -7.24
C TYR A 312 -20.31 -17.31 -6.42
N TYR A 313 -21.39 -17.28 -5.64
CA TYR A 313 -21.68 -16.19 -4.72
C TYR A 313 -22.28 -16.76 -3.43
N ASP A 314 -21.75 -16.31 -2.30
CA ASP A 314 -22.43 -16.40 -1.01
C ASP A 314 -22.12 -15.15 -0.17
N ASP A 315 -22.99 -14.86 0.80
CA ASP A 315 -22.91 -13.65 1.64
C ASP A 315 -21.59 -13.50 2.41
N SER A 316 -20.90 -14.61 2.70
CA SER A 316 -19.63 -14.66 3.43
C SER A 316 -18.39 -14.67 2.52
N PHE A 317 -18.56 -14.86 1.21
CA PHE A 317 -17.46 -15.06 0.24
C PHE A 317 -17.48 -14.05 -0.92
N GLY A 318 -18.60 -13.38 -1.17
CA GLY A 318 -18.77 -12.45 -2.28
C GLY A 318 -18.82 -13.14 -3.65
N LEU A 319 -18.92 -12.34 -4.71
CA LEU A 319 -18.97 -12.87 -6.08
C LEU A 319 -17.57 -13.32 -6.50
N TYR A 320 -17.45 -14.58 -6.92
CA TYR A 320 -16.27 -15.13 -7.56
C TYR A 320 -16.63 -15.48 -9.00
N ASN A 321 -15.98 -14.83 -9.97
CA ASN A 321 -16.13 -15.09 -11.40
C ASN A 321 -14.74 -15.19 -12.05
N PRO A 322 -14.17 -16.41 -12.21
CA PRO A 322 -12.85 -16.59 -12.81
C PRO A 322 -12.82 -16.37 -14.33
N THR A 323 -13.97 -16.27 -15.00
CA THR A 323 -14.07 -15.96 -16.43
C THR A 323 -15.00 -14.78 -16.67
N PRO A 324 -14.58 -13.55 -16.33
CA PRO A 324 -15.43 -12.35 -16.37
C PRO A 324 -15.95 -11.99 -17.78
N THR A 325 -15.37 -12.57 -18.83
CA THR A 325 -15.87 -12.46 -20.21
C THR A 325 -17.15 -13.25 -20.47
N ILE A 326 -17.52 -14.18 -19.58
CA ILE A 326 -18.76 -14.95 -19.60
C ILE A 326 -19.66 -14.42 -18.48
N PRO A 327 -20.82 -13.82 -18.80
CA PRO A 327 -21.76 -13.37 -17.76
C PRO A 327 -22.24 -14.53 -16.89
N CYS A 328 -22.43 -14.27 -15.60
CA CYS A 328 -22.98 -15.26 -14.65
C CYS A 328 -24.38 -15.73 -15.08
N ASP A 329 -25.19 -14.83 -15.67
CA ASP A 329 -26.58 -15.06 -16.06
C ASP A 329 -26.75 -15.53 -17.52
N TYR A 330 -25.72 -16.14 -18.12
CA TYR A 330 -25.86 -16.68 -19.47
C TYR A 330 -26.77 -17.92 -19.46
N THR A 331 -28.02 -17.74 -19.90
CA THR A 331 -28.91 -18.85 -20.26
C THR A 331 -28.77 -19.16 -21.75
N THR A 332 -28.59 -20.43 -22.11
CA THR A 332 -28.71 -20.90 -23.51
C THR A 332 -30.14 -20.64 -23.99
N ASN A 333 -30.35 -19.52 -24.66
CA ASN A 333 -31.67 -19.12 -25.12
C ASN A 333 -32.05 -19.99 -26.33
N ILE A 334 -32.92 -20.98 -26.13
CA ILE A 334 -33.55 -21.70 -27.24
C ILE A 334 -34.76 -20.86 -27.64
N ASN A 335 -34.65 -20.10 -28.73
CA ASN A 335 -35.82 -19.53 -29.40
C ASN A 335 -36.66 -20.70 -29.95
N SER A 336 -37.47 -21.33 -29.10
CA SER A 336 -38.49 -22.26 -29.56
C SER A 336 -39.66 -21.43 -30.09
N GLU A 337 -39.71 -21.25 -31.41
CA GLU A 337 -40.98 -20.93 -32.07
C GLU A 337 -41.93 -22.12 -31.91
N LEU A 338 -42.68 -22.14 -30.81
CA LEU A 338 -43.86 -22.99 -30.67
C LEU A 338 -45.08 -22.09 -30.65
N SER A 339 -45.64 -21.84 -31.84
CA SER A 339 -47.06 -21.53 -31.96
C SER A 339 -47.84 -22.77 -31.52
N MET A 340 -48.12 -22.88 -30.23
CA MET A 340 -48.94 -23.95 -29.69
C MET A 340 -50.31 -23.38 -29.30
N SER A 341 -51.35 -23.85 -30.00
CA SER A 341 -52.78 -23.66 -29.68
C SER A 341 -53.22 -24.32 -28.36
N LEU A 342 -52.27 -24.94 -27.64
CA LEU A 342 -52.46 -25.67 -26.39
C LEU A 342 -51.45 -25.15 -25.37
N GLN A 343 -51.94 -24.54 -24.29
CA GLN A 343 -51.13 -24.11 -23.16
C GLN A 343 -51.38 -25.03 -21.96
N VAL A 344 -50.31 -25.60 -21.43
CA VAL A 344 -50.35 -26.48 -20.26
C VAL A 344 -49.55 -25.84 -19.13
N PHE A 345 -50.20 -25.62 -18.00
CA PHE A 345 -49.58 -25.02 -16.81
C PHE A 345 -49.55 -26.05 -15.67
N PRO A 346 -48.44 -26.77 -15.47
CA PRO A 346 -48.25 -27.53 -14.24
C PRO A 346 -47.83 -26.58 -13.12
N ASN A 347 -48.55 -26.59 -12.00
CA ASN A 347 -48.10 -25.96 -10.77
C ASN A 347 -47.53 -27.05 -9.85
N PRO A 348 -46.21 -27.06 -9.56
CA PRO A 348 -45.57 -28.11 -8.76
C PRO A 348 -45.97 -28.13 -7.28
N PHE A 349 -46.86 -27.23 -6.83
CA PHE A 349 -47.40 -27.20 -5.47
C PHE A 349 -48.89 -27.58 -5.37
N ASN A 350 -49.53 -27.98 -6.47
CA ASN A 350 -50.93 -28.41 -6.50
C ASN A 350 -51.09 -29.79 -7.17
N ASP A 351 -52.13 -30.53 -6.79
CA ASP A 351 -52.43 -31.86 -7.33
C ASP A 351 -53.24 -31.82 -8.65
N PHE A 352 -53.35 -30.66 -9.29
CA PHE A 352 -54.06 -30.49 -10.56
C PHE A 352 -53.23 -29.68 -11.56
N MET A 353 -53.43 -29.97 -12.85
CA MET A 353 -52.89 -29.21 -13.96
C MET A 353 -54.01 -28.55 -14.75
N THR A 354 -53.76 -27.35 -15.26
CA THR A 354 -54.72 -26.64 -16.12
C THR A 354 -54.27 -26.73 -17.57
N VAL A 355 -55.20 -27.13 -18.44
CA VAL A 355 -55.00 -27.17 -19.89
C VAL A 355 -55.92 -26.13 -20.51
N ALA A 356 -55.36 -25.14 -21.20
CA ALA A 356 -56.09 -24.10 -21.91
C ALA A 356 -55.88 -24.26 -23.42
N CYS A 357 -56.97 -24.25 -24.18
CA CYS A 357 -56.98 -24.49 -25.62
C CYS A 357 -57.62 -23.28 -26.31
N SER A 358 -57.01 -22.75 -27.37
CA SER A 358 -57.49 -21.51 -28.02
C SER A 358 -58.65 -21.72 -29.02
N GLU A 359 -59.03 -22.97 -29.32
CA GLU A 359 -60.12 -23.31 -30.25
C GLU A 359 -61.34 -23.91 -29.52
N SER A 360 -62.54 -23.64 -30.05
CA SER A 360 -63.83 -23.95 -29.40
C SER A 360 -64.21 -25.44 -29.32
N ASN A 361 -63.45 -26.35 -29.93
CA ASN A 361 -63.66 -27.81 -29.87
C ASN A 361 -62.34 -28.54 -29.59
N CYS A 362 -61.89 -28.50 -28.33
CA CYS A 362 -60.69 -29.20 -27.90
C CYS A 362 -61.09 -30.43 -27.04
N LEU A 363 -60.82 -31.63 -27.53
CA LEU A 363 -61.02 -32.88 -26.79
C LEU A 363 -59.71 -33.24 -26.08
N THR A 364 -59.67 -33.10 -24.76
CA THR A 364 -58.50 -33.48 -23.95
C THR A 364 -58.70 -34.85 -23.33
N VAL A 365 -57.75 -35.75 -23.54
CA VAL A 365 -57.74 -37.11 -22.99
C VAL A 365 -56.39 -37.33 -22.31
N ILE A 366 -56.41 -37.70 -21.02
CA ILE A 366 -55.21 -37.85 -20.20
C ILE A 366 -54.94 -39.35 -19.98
N TYR A 367 -53.68 -39.77 -20.04
CA TYR A 367 -53.24 -41.14 -19.76
C TYR A 367 -52.20 -41.13 -18.64
N ASP A 368 -52.25 -42.09 -17.72
CA ASP A 368 -51.14 -42.43 -16.82
C ASP A 368 -50.42 -43.71 -17.30
N THR A 369 -49.40 -44.13 -16.57
CA THR A 369 -48.63 -45.35 -16.85
C THR A 369 -49.45 -46.65 -16.76
N ARG A 370 -50.72 -46.59 -16.32
CA ARG A 370 -51.67 -47.70 -16.19
C ARG A 370 -52.84 -47.59 -17.18
N GLY A 371 -52.93 -46.52 -17.97
CA GLY A 371 -53.92 -46.35 -19.04
C GLY A 371 -54.66 -45.01 -18.99
N LEU A 372 -55.86 -44.99 -19.56
CA LEU A 372 -56.70 -43.78 -19.64
C LEU A 372 -57.10 -43.32 -18.23
N LEU A 373 -56.71 -42.10 -17.86
CA LEU A 373 -57.24 -41.41 -16.67
C LEU A 373 -58.67 -40.97 -16.99
N ARG A 374 -59.66 -41.57 -16.32
CA ARG A 374 -61.07 -41.18 -16.44
C ARG A 374 -61.35 -39.85 -15.75
#